data_AF-A0A7C5MJ38-F1
#
_entry.id   AF-A0A7C5MJ38-F1
#
_cell.length_a   1.000
_cell.length_b   1.000
_cell.length_c   1.000
_cell.angle_alpha   90.00
_cell.angle_beta   90.00
_cell.angle_gamma   90.00
#
_symmetry.space_group_name_H-M   'P 1'
#
loop_
_entity.id
_entity.type
_entity.pdbx_description
1 polymer ?
#
loop_
_entity_poly.entity_id
_entity_poly.type
_entity_poly.pdbx_seq_one_letter_code
_entity_poly.pdbx_strand_id
1 'polypeptide(L)'
;MSHVSHVANLGGFDHDHNLYYLRDSGADLGFALGADEQIAGPLFVKLAAEDFALQPGRACVDRAAPALYGVDFAGHPVPWGADPDEGAFECTLSVTPAPSAAPSPMPSATATPVPTPVPTATPSRAPTLTPAVSISAGKTPTAVVSSTGRVRATPTIAPMRRPGAKALLRILPLLAWPLQGQ
;
A
#
# COMPACT_ATOMS: atom_id res chain seq x y z
N MET A 1 -29.48 -27.85 8.86
CA MET A 1 -29.13 -26.44 8.57
C MET A 1 -27.74 -26.44 7.96
N SER A 2 -27.63 -26.19 6.66
CA SER A 2 -26.34 -26.00 6.00
C SER A 2 -25.78 -24.63 6.42
N HIS A 3 -24.53 -24.59 6.89
CA HIS A 3 -23.84 -23.35 7.22
C HIS A 3 -23.37 -22.72 5.91
N VAL A 4 -23.75 -21.47 5.63
CA VAL A 4 -23.20 -20.69 4.52
C VAL A 4 -22.02 -19.92 5.06
N SER A 5 -20.86 -20.08 4.42
CA SER A 5 -19.65 -19.33 4.77
C SER A 5 -19.63 -18.02 3.98
N HIS A 6 -19.65 -16.87 4.68
CA HIS A 6 -19.49 -15.56 4.06
C HIS A 6 -18.02 -15.11 4.12
N VAL A 7 -17.50 -14.59 3.00
CA VAL A 7 -16.12 -14.10 2.91
C VAL A 7 -15.96 -12.72 3.58
N ALA A 8 -16.98 -11.86 3.52
CA ALA A 8 -17.03 -10.60 4.24
C ALA A 8 -18.31 -10.48 5.08
N ASN A 9 -18.21 -9.84 6.24
CA ASN A 9 -19.30 -9.67 7.21
C ASN A 9 -19.95 -8.27 7.18
N LEU A 10 -19.44 -7.36 6.34
CA LEU A 10 -19.92 -5.99 6.20
C LEU A 10 -19.84 -5.55 4.74
N GLY A 11 -20.94 -5.06 4.20
CA GLY A 11 -20.92 -4.20 3.01
C GLY A 11 -20.45 -2.79 3.39
N GLY A 12 -19.79 -2.09 2.48
CA GLY A 12 -19.38 -0.69 2.68
C GLY A 12 -17.88 -0.40 2.55
N PHE A 13 -17.13 -1.22 1.81
CA PHE A 13 -15.81 -0.86 1.32
C PHE A 13 -15.89 -0.60 -0.19
N ASP A 14 -15.02 0.25 -0.70
CA ASP A 14 -14.91 0.48 -2.14
C ASP A 14 -14.16 -0.71 -2.75
N HIS A 15 -14.79 -1.34 -3.74
CA HIS A 15 -14.25 -2.48 -4.47
C HIS A 15 -14.62 -2.32 -5.94
N ASP A 16 -13.65 -2.57 -6.80
CA ASP A 16 -13.75 -2.41 -8.24
C ASP A 16 -12.65 -3.22 -8.92
N HIS A 17 -12.91 -3.74 -10.13
CA HIS A 17 -11.97 -4.54 -10.92
C HIS A 17 -11.29 -5.70 -10.15
N ASN A 18 -12.07 -6.40 -9.32
CA ASN A 18 -11.59 -7.50 -8.49
C ASN A 18 -12.00 -8.87 -9.03
N LEU A 19 -11.06 -9.81 -8.93
CA LEU A 19 -11.29 -11.24 -9.06
C LEU A 19 -11.48 -11.90 -7.69
N TYR A 20 -12.59 -12.59 -7.51
CA TYR A 20 -12.86 -13.36 -6.32
C TYR A 20 -12.79 -14.86 -6.62
N TYR A 21 -11.78 -15.53 -6.03
CA TYR A 21 -11.67 -16.98 -6.13
C TYR A 21 -12.26 -17.69 -4.91
N LEU A 22 -13.51 -18.13 -5.04
CA LEU A 22 -14.20 -18.91 -4.02
C LEU A 22 -13.87 -20.40 -4.17
N ARG A 23 -12.99 -20.91 -3.30
CA ARG A 23 -12.53 -22.30 -3.36
C ARG A 23 -13.63 -23.32 -3.04
N ASP A 24 -14.60 -22.92 -2.23
CA ASP A 24 -15.73 -23.74 -1.83
C ASP A 24 -16.99 -23.30 -2.57
N SER A 25 -17.64 -24.25 -3.27
CA SER A 25 -18.85 -23.98 -4.07
C SER A 25 -20.07 -23.46 -3.28
N GLY A 26 -20.03 -23.51 -1.95
CA GLY A 26 -21.06 -22.97 -1.06
C GLY A 26 -20.67 -21.66 -0.35
N ALA A 27 -19.51 -21.09 -0.68
CA ALA A 27 -19.10 -19.79 -0.17
C ALA A 27 -19.83 -18.68 -0.92
N ASP A 28 -20.16 -17.62 -0.18
CA ASP A 28 -20.73 -16.38 -0.71
C ASP A 28 -19.86 -15.19 -0.30
N LEU A 29 -19.81 -14.15 -1.12
CA LEU A 29 -19.01 -12.96 -0.81
C LEU A 29 -19.61 -12.16 0.35
N GLY A 30 -20.94 -12.20 0.52
CA GLY A 30 -21.65 -11.37 1.48
C GLY A 30 -21.86 -9.92 1.01
N PHE A 31 -21.54 -9.62 -0.26
CA PHE A 31 -21.80 -8.35 -0.94
C PHE A 31 -22.04 -8.59 -2.44
N ALA A 32 -22.65 -7.62 -3.11
CA ALA A 32 -22.89 -7.67 -4.55
C ALA A 32 -21.64 -7.26 -5.33
N LEU A 33 -21.37 -7.93 -6.44
CA LEU A 33 -20.29 -7.57 -7.37
C LEU A 33 -20.60 -6.24 -8.08
N GLY A 34 -19.56 -5.44 -8.31
CA GLY A 34 -19.55 -4.33 -9.26
C GLY A 34 -19.60 -4.82 -10.72
N ALA A 35 -19.73 -3.87 -11.65
CA ALA A 35 -19.83 -4.18 -13.09
C ALA A 35 -18.57 -4.84 -13.65
N ASP A 36 -17.41 -4.45 -13.13
CA ASP A 36 -16.09 -4.90 -13.58
C ASP A 36 -15.48 -5.95 -12.64
N GLU A 37 -16.27 -6.54 -11.74
CA GLU A 37 -15.84 -7.58 -10.82
C GLU A 37 -16.40 -8.95 -11.19
N GLN A 38 -15.74 -10.02 -10.74
CA GLN A 38 -16.13 -11.37 -11.11
C GLN A 38 -15.73 -12.41 -10.07
N ILE A 39 -16.52 -13.49 -10.00
CA ILE A 39 -16.16 -14.73 -9.30
C ILE A 39 -15.69 -15.73 -10.35
N ALA A 40 -14.39 -16.02 -10.37
CA ALA A 40 -13.81 -17.00 -11.28
C ALA A 40 -12.52 -17.59 -10.71
N GLY A 41 -12.09 -18.71 -11.31
CA GLY A 41 -10.80 -19.32 -11.02
C GLY A 41 -9.67 -18.58 -11.73
N PRO A 42 -8.57 -18.22 -11.04
CA PRO A 42 -7.49 -17.44 -11.63
C PRO A 42 -6.58 -18.22 -12.58
N LEU A 43 -6.80 -19.53 -12.72
CA LEU A 43 -6.01 -20.43 -13.57
C LEU A 43 -4.49 -20.33 -13.32
N PHE A 44 -4.07 -20.46 -12.06
CA PHE A 44 -2.64 -20.50 -11.73
C PHE A 44 -1.92 -21.71 -12.36
N VAL A 45 -0.65 -21.53 -12.72
CA VAL A 45 0.22 -22.59 -13.26
C VAL A 45 0.24 -23.79 -12.32
N LYS A 46 0.59 -23.60 -11.04
CA LYS A 46 0.55 -24.66 -10.01
C LYS A 46 0.25 -24.09 -8.62
N LEU A 47 -1.04 -23.92 -8.31
CA LEU A 47 -1.49 -23.45 -7.00
C LEU A 47 -0.95 -24.30 -5.83
N ALA A 48 -0.92 -25.63 -5.96
CA ALA A 48 -0.44 -26.53 -4.90
C ALA A 48 1.07 -26.41 -4.62
N ALA A 49 1.83 -25.86 -5.57
CA ALA A 49 3.26 -25.59 -5.45
C ALA A 49 3.55 -24.10 -5.20
N GLU A 50 2.52 -23.29 -4.91
CA GLU A 50 2.62 -21.84 -4.73
C GLU A 50 3.18 -21.10 -5.97
N ASP A 51 3.00 -21.68 -7.15
CA ASP A 51 3.28 -21.04 -8.43
C ASP A 51 2.02 -20.31 -8.90
N PHE A 52 1.97 -19.03 -8.56
CA PHE A 52 0.85 -18.12 -8.84
C PHE A 52 0.96 -17.42 -10.20
N ALA A 53 1.91 -17.83 -11.06
CA ALA A 53 1.93 -17.37 -12.44
C ALA A 53 0.59 -17.72 -13.12
N LEU A 54 0.09 -16.83 -13.97
CA LEU A 54 -1.18 -17.01 -14.66
C LEU A 54 -1.00 -17.89 -15.91
N GLN A 55 -1.89 -18.86 -16.09
CA GLN A 55 -2.07 -19.53 -17.38
C GLN A 55 -2.88 -18.62 -18.31
N PRO A 56 -2.71 -18.73 -19.64
CA PRO A 56 -3.53 -18.00 -20.59
C PRO A 56 -5.00 -18.37 -20.40
N GLY A 57 -5.85 -17.36 -20.19
CA GLY A 57 -7.28 -17.55 -19.92
C GLY A 57 -7.98 -16.23 -19.64
N ARG A 58 -9.26 -16.14 -20.02
CA ARG A 58 -10.02 -14.87 -20.04
C ARG A 58 -10.43 -14.32 -18.67
N ALA A 59 -10.25 -15.08 -17.60
CA ALA A 59 -10.69 -14.63 -16.27
C ALA A 59 -9.82 -13.46 -15.80
N CYS A 60 -8.49 -13.62 -15.71
CA CYS A 60 -7.63 -12.59 -15.15
C CYS A 60 -6.94 -11.69 -16.18
N VAL A 61 -6.91 -12.11 -17.45
CA VAL A 61 -6.02 -11.49 -18.45
C VAL A 61 -6.65 -10.25 -19.08
N ASP A 62 -5.91 -9.15 -19.13
CA ASP A 62 -6.28 -7.84 -19.71
C ASP A 62 -7.60 -7.27 -19.12
N ARG A 63 -7.72 -7.27 -17.78
CA ARG A 63 -8.99 -6.91 -17.11
C ARG A 63 -8.87 -6.07 -15.87
N ALA A 64 -7.69 -5.91 -15.30
CA ALA A 64 -7.52 -5.04 -14.15
C ALA A 64 -7.58 -3.56 -14.57
N ALA A 65 -7.96 -2.72 -13.63
CA ALA A 65 -7.88 -1.28 -13.78
C ALA A 65 -6.41 -0.83 -14.04
N PRO A 66 -6.19 0.34 -14.66
CA PRO A 66 -4.86 0.88 -14.88
C PRO A 66 -4.00 0.90 -13.61
N ALA A 67 -2.84 0.24 -13.67
CA ALA A 67 -1.92 0.13 -12.54
C ALA A 67 -1.09 1.42 -12.37
N LEU A 68 -0.77 1.76 -11.11
CA LEU A 68 0.16 2.85 -10.77
C LEU A 68 1.62 2.41 -10.69
N TYR A 69 1.90 1.13 -10.98
CA TYR A 69 3.22 0.51 -10.96
C TYR A 69 3.60 0.03 -12.37
N GLY A 70 4.90 0.02 -12.65
CA GLY A 70 5.40 -0.33 -13.98
C GLY A 70 5.84 -1.78 -14.17
N VAL A 71 5.93 -2.56 -13.08
CA VAL A 71 6.31 -3.98 -13.12
C VAL A 71 5.52 -4.83 -12.12
N ASP A 72 5.29 -6.09 -12.46
CA ASP A 72 4.60 -7.10 -11.64
C ASP A 72 5.54 -7.74 -10.59
N PHE A 73 5.05 -8.74 -9.86
CA PHE A 73 5.84 -9.44 -8.85
C PHE A 73 7.03 -10.25 -9.42
N ALA A 74 6.95 -10.70 -10.68
CA ALA A 74 8.02 -11.40 -11.37
C ALA A 74 9.00 -10.46 -12.11
N GLY A 75 8.73 -9.15 -12.11
CA GLY A 75 9.53 -8.13 -12.78
C GLY A 75 9.17 -7.89 -14.24
N HIS A 76 8.03 -8.40 -14.71
CA HIS A 76 7.52 -8.11 -16.04
C HIS A 76 6.89 -6.71 -16.09
N PRO A 77 7.03 -5.95 -17.19
CA PRO A 77 6.24 -4.77 -17.49
C PRO A 77 4.75 -4.95 -17.23
N VAL A 78 4.12 -3.92 -16.68
CA VAL A 78 2.67 -3.82 -16.49
C VAL A 78 2.15 -2.61 -17.29
N PRO A 79 1.20 -2.81 -18.22
CA PRO A 79 0.70 -4.10 -18.67
C PRO A 79 1.71 -4.84 -19.57
N TRP A 80 1.69 -6.18 -19.57
CA TRP A 80 2.35 -6.99 -20.59
C TRP A 80 1.44 -7.18 -21.82
N GLY A 81 0.12 -7.03 -21.65
CA GLY A 81 -0.90 -7.04 -22.70
C GLY A 81 -1.55 -5.68 -22.95
N ALA A 82 -2.80 -5.68 -23.37
CA ALA A 82 -3.57 -4.47 -23.65
C ALA A 82 -3.87 -3.68 -22.37
N ASP A 83 -4.19 -4.39 -21.29
CA ASP A 83 -4.52 -3.85 -19.98
C ASP A 83 -3.84 -4.72 -18.90
N PRO A 84 -3.68 -4.24 -17.66
CA PRO A 84 -3.07 -5.05 -16.60
C PRO A 84 -3.88 -6.32 -16.31
N ASP A 85 -3.20 -7.36 -15.85
CA ASP A 85 -3.85 -8.58 -15.40
C ASP A 85 -4.35 -8.46 -13.95
N GLU A 86 -5.49 -9.10 -13.64
CA GLU A 86 -6.01 -9.18 -12.28
C GLU A 86 -5.10 -10.08 -11.42
N GLY A 87 -4.34 -9.48 -10.51
CA GLY A 87 -3.50 -10.19 -9.56
C GLY A 87 -2.11 -9.56 -9.43
N ALA A 88 -1.14 -10.38 -9.02
CA ALA A 88 0.25 -9.93 -8.79
C ALA A 88 1.20 -10.28 -9.95
N PHE A 89 0.73 -11.02 -10.95
CA PHE A 89 1.53 -11.54 -12.06
C PHE A 89 0.85 -11.24 -13.38
N GLU A 90 1.63 -10.84 -14.37
CA GLU A 90 1.20 -10.69 -15.76
C GLU A 90 1.33 -12.04 -16.51
N CYS A 91 0.36 -12.34 -17.36
CA CYS A 91 0.34 -13.55 -18.17
C CYS A 91 1.21 -13.39 -19.42
N THR A 92 2.48 -13.75 -19.29
CA THR A 92 3.46 -13.67 -20.39
C THR A 92 3.23 -14.67 -21.53
N LEU A 93 2.28 -15.60 -21.34
CA LEU A 93 1.93 -16.63 -22.33
C LEU A 93 0.76 -16.22 -23.23
N SER A 94 0.01 -15.17 -22.90
CA SER A 94 -1.30 -14.91 -23.49
C SER A 94 -1.32 -13.96 -24.69
N VAL A 95 -0.38 -13.02 -24.84
CA VAL A 95 -0.40 -12.07 -25.98
C VAL A 95 0.96 -11.45 -26.32
N THR A 96 1.03 -10.94 -27.55
CA THR A 96 2.08 -10.06 -28.06
C THR A 96 2.18 -8.81 -27.18
N PRO A 97 3.37 -8.41 -26.72
CA PRO A 97 3.52 -7.28 -25.81
C PRO A 97 2.90 -6.01 -26.38
N ALA A 98 2.15 -5.27 -25.55
CA ALA A 98 1.74 -3.92 -25.92
C ALA A 98 2.98 -3.06 -26.22
N PRO A 99 2.89 -2.11 -27.17
CA PRO A 99 4.01 -1.23 -27.46
C PRO A 99 4.40 -0.50 -26.19
N SER A 100 5.64 -0.75 -25.73
CA SER A 100 6.23 -0.06 -24.57
C SER A 100 6.04 1.44 -24.76
N ALA A 101 5.30 2.07 -23.84
CA ALA A 101 5.15 3.51 -23.84
C ALA A 101 6.54 4.14 -23.85
N ALA A 102 6.83 4.97 -24.86
CA ALA A 102 8.11 5.66 -24.96
C ALA A 102 8.43 6.31 -23.62
N PRO A 103 9.68 6.23 -23.13
CA PRO A 103 10.03 6.76 -21.82
C PRO A 103 9.56 8.20 -21.73
N SER A 104 8.70 8.49 -20.75
CA SER A 104 8.28 9.87 -20.48
C SER A 104 9.56 10.70 -20.31
N PRO A 105 9.67 11.88 -20.96
CA PRO A 105 10.85 12.70 -20.81
C PRO A 105 11.10 12.92 -19.33
N MET A 106 12.27 12.50 -18.86
CA MET A 106 12.72 12.77 -17.50
C MET A 106 12.56 14.28 -17.26
N PRO A 107 11.89 14.72 -16.19
CA PRO A 107 11.75 16.15 -15.93
C PRO A 107 13.16 16.72 -15.82
N SER A 108 13.51 17.57 -16.80
CA SER A 108 14.77 18.30 -16.79
C SER A 108 14.80 19.07 -15.48
N ALA A 109 15.83 18.84 -14.66
CA ALA A 109 15.99 19.55 -13.41
C ALA A 109 15.93 21.06 -13.70
N THR A 110 14.85 21.71 -13.30
CA THR A 110 14.72 23.16 -13.36
C THR A 110 15.86 23.72 -12.52
N ALA A 111 16.77 24.48 -13.16
CA ALA A 111 17.89 25.08 -12.47
C ALA A 111 17.38 25.86 -11.25
N THR A 112 17.81 25.44 -10.05
CA THR A 112 17.50 26.15 -8.82
C THR A 112 18.05 27.57 -8.95
N PRO A 113 17.23 28.62 -8.81
CA PRO A 113 17.74 29.99 -8.89
C PRO A 113 18.81 30.18 -7.82
N VAL A 114 19.97 30.72 -8.23
CA VAL A 114 21.03 31.10 -7.31
C VAL A 114 20.44 32.12 -6.31
N PRO A 115 20.54 31.89 -4.99
CA PRO A 115 20.00 32.84 -4.03
C PRO A 115 20.68 34.20 -4.22
N THR A 116 19.88 35.25 -4.41
CA THR A 116 20.37 36.63 -4.40
C THR A 116 20.96 36.92 -3.01
N PRO A 117 22.19 37.44 -2.91
CA PRO A 117 22.78 37.77 -1.61
C PRO A 117 21.86 38.75 -0.86
N VAL A 118 21.43 38.36 0.34
CA VAL A 118 20.68 39.24 1.24
C VAL A 118 21.63 40.33 1.71
N PRO A 119 21.28 41.63 1.61
CA PRO A 119 22.13 42.70 2.11
C PRO A 119 22.30 42.55 3.62
N THR A 120 23.55 42.44 4.08
CA THR A 120 23.90 42.39 5.50
C THR A 120 23.44 43.69 6.17
N ALA A 121 22.46 43.59 7.07
CA ALA A 121 21.99 44.74 7.83
C ALA A 121 23.15 45.36 8.61
N THR A 122 23.40 46.66 8.41
CA THR A 122 24.36 47.42 9.19
C THR A 122 23.90 47.44 10.65
N PRO A 123 24.75 47.11 11.64
CA PRO A 123 24.33 47.07 13.04
C PRO A 123 23.88 48.47 13.51
N SER A 124 22.60 48.59 13.84
CA SER A 124 22.03 49.76 14.50
C SER A 124 22.58 49.82 15.92
N ARG A 125 23.16 50.97 16.32
CA ARG A 125 23.66 51.17 17.69
C ARG A 125 22.53 50.94 18.70
N ALA A 126 22.84 50.19 19.75
CA ALA A 126 21.91 49.88 20.84
C ALA A 126 21.47 51.18 21.54
N PRO A 127 20.16 51.38 21.80
CA PRO A 127 19.70 52.52 22.56
C PRO A 127 20.16 52.40 24.03
N THR A 128 20.74 53.48 24.55
CA THR A 128 21.11 53.61 25.96
C THR A 128 19.84 53.57 26.82
N LEU A 129 19.69 52.51 27.62
CA LEU A 129 18.55 52.35 28.53
C LEU A 129 18.58 53.44 29.61
N THR A 130 17.49 54.21 29.70
CA THR A 130 17.21 55.10 30.83
C THR A 130 16.68 54.28 32.01
N PRO A 131 17.18 54.46 33.25
CA PRO A 131 16.69 53.68 34.40
C PRO A 131 15.24 54.06 34.73
N ALA A 132 14.35 53.07 34.77
CA ALA A 132 12.98 53.23 35.21
C ALA A 132 12.88 53.07 36.74
N VAL A 133 12.24 54.03 37.38
CA VAL A 133 11.94 54.06 38.82
C VAL A 133 10.83 53.05 39.12
N SER A 134 11.10 52.11 40.02
CA SER A 134 10.13 51.15 40.54
C SER A 134 9.24 51.79 41.61
N ILE A 135 7.93 51.84 41.36
CA ILE A 135 6.92 52.06 42.40
C ILE A 135 6.02 50.84 42.52
N SER A 136 6.00 50.32 43.74
CA SER A 136 5.19 49.21 44.23
C SER A 136 3.75 49.66 44.47
N ALA A 137 2.78 48.97 43.86
CA ALA A 137 1.40 48.92 44.35
C ALA A 137 0.70 47.70 43.74
N GLY A 138 0.29 46.77 44.61
CA GLY A 138 -0.43 45.56 44.19
C GLY A 138 -1.85 45.82 43.70
N LYS A 139 -2.38 44.87 42.93
CA LYS A 139 -3.68 44.21 43.10
C LYS A 139 -3.95 43.25 41.94
N THR A 140 -4.38 42.05 42.30
CA THR A 140 -4.93 40.96 41.49
C THR A 140 -6.12 41.42 40.63
N PRO A 141 -6.26 40.93 39.38
CA PRO A 141 -7.39 40.04 39.05
C PRO A 141 -6.99 38.93 38.03
N THR A 142 -7.39 37.68 38.26
CA THR A 142 -8.59 37.00 37.69
C THR A 142 -8.23 36.10 36.50
N ALA A 143 -8.44 34.80 36.71
CA ALA A 143 -8.33 33.75 35.72
C ALA A 143 -9.39 33.90 34.62
N VAL A 144 -9.00 33.65 33.36
CA VAL A 144 -9.92 33.37 32.26
C VAL A 144 -9.78 31.88 31.92
N VAL A 145 -10.79 31.13 32.34
CA VAL A 145 -11.11 29.80 31.82
C VAL A 145 -11.67 30.00 30.41
N SER A 146 -11.08 29.34 29.41
CA SER A 146 -11.73 29.17 28.11
C SER A 146 -11.99 27.69 27.87
N SER A 147 -13.26 27.32 28.08
CA SER A 147 -13.85 26.02 27.82
C SER A 147 -14.19 25.90 26.34
N THR A 148 -13.25 25.46 25.52
CA THR A 148 -13.55 24.78 24.26
C THR A 148 -12.63 23.58 24.13
N GLY A 149 -13.05 22.51 24.81
CA GLY A 149 -12.41 21.21 24.74
C GLY A 149 -12.43 20.67 23.31
N ARG A 150 -11.27 20.73 22.66
CA ARG A 150 -10.86 19.73 21.68
C ARG A 150 -9.35 19.68 21.62
N VAL A 151 -8.77 18.88 22.51
CA VAL A 151 -7.39 18.44 22.38
C VAL A 151 -7.37 17.41 21.25
N ARG A 152 -6.85 17.81 20.08
CA ARG A 152 -6.49 16.86 19.03
C ARG A 152 -5.21 16.17 19.52
N ALA A 153 -5.35 15.00 20.12
CA ALA A 153 -4.22 14.14 20.37
C ALA A 153 -3.70 13.66 19.00
N THR A 154 -2.55 14.16 18.58
CA THR A 154 -1.78 13.54 17.50
C THR A 154 -1.19 12.25 18.09
N PRO A 155 -1.58 11.04 17.62
CA PRO A 155 -0.83 9.85 18.01
C PRO A 155 0.56 9.97 17.39
N THR A 156 1.56 10.29 18.20
CA THR A 156 2.95 10.04 17.83
C THR A 156 3.10 8.53 17.70
N ILE A 157 3.07 8.03 16.47
CA ILE A 157 3.36 6.63 16.16
C ILE A 157 4.81 6.39 16.54
N ALA A 158 5.03 5.75 17.68
CA ALA A 158 6.33 5.21 18.02
C ALA A 158 6.71 4.16 16.97
N PRO A 159 7.99 4.12 16.51
CA PRO A 159 8.43 3.08 15.58
C PRO A 159 8.21 1.71 16.22
N MET A 160 7.34 0.92 15.60
CA MET A 160 7.05 -0.45 15.99
C MET A 160 8.33 -1.27 15.87
N ARG A 161 8.98 -1.52 17.01
CA ARG A 161 10.06 -2.52 17.13
C ARG A 161 9.47 -3.88 16.79
N ARG A 162 9.84 -4.43 15.62
CA ARG A 162 9.51 -5.81 15.22
C ARG A 162 10.07 -6.80 16.27
N PRO A 163 9.24 -7.60 16.96
CA PRO A 163 9.72 -8.75 17.69
C PRO A 163 10.21 -9.79 16.69
N GLY A 164 11.40 -10.34 16.96
CA GLY A 164 12.19 -11.13 16.02
C GLY A 164 11.45 -12.29 15.34
N ALA A 165 11.70 -12.43 14.04
CA ALA A 165 11.48 -13.65 13.30
C ALA A 165 12.37 -14.75 13.88
N LYS A 166 11.79 -15.67 14.66
CA LYS A 166 12.38 -16.98 14.91
C LYS A 166 12.03 -17.86 13.70
N ALA A 167 12.99 -18.05 12.81
CA ALA A 167 12.93 -19.10 11.80
C ALA A 167 12.85 -20.46 12.52
N LEU A 168 11.68 -21.09 12.50
CA LEU A 168 11.50 -22.45 12.98
C LEU A 168 11.88 -23.40 11.83
N LEU A 169 13.17 -23.73 11.76
CA LEU A 169 13.67 -24.81 10.91
C LEU A 169 13.16 -26.16 11.47
N ARG A 170 12.01 -26.62 10.98
CA ARG A 170 11.57 -28.02 11.20
C ARG A 170 12.26 -28.91 10.17
N ILE A 171 13.32 -29.58 10.60
CA ILE A 171 13.89 -30.73 9.89
C ILE A 171 12.93 -31.91 10.12
N LEU A 172 12.22 -32.32 9.07
CA LEU A 172 11.50 -33.59 9.04
C LEU A 172 12.51 -34.74 8.93
N PRO A 173 12.43 -35.80 9.73
CA PRO A 173 13.25 -36.98 9.53
C PRO A 173 12.82 -37.71 8.25
N LEU A 174 13.80 -37.95 7.38
CA LEU A 174 13.73 -38.88 6.26
C LEU A 174 13.28 -40.26 6.79
N LEU A 175 12.03 -40.65 6.54
CA LEU A 175 11.62 -42.04 6.65
C LEU A 175 12.13 -42.77 5.40
N ALA A 176 13.21 -43.52 5.56
CA ALA A 176 13.66 -44.49 4.58
C ALA A 176 12.67 -45.67 4.55
N TRP A 177 12.04 -45.89 3.40
CA TRP A 177 11.28 -47.11 3.11
C TRP A 177 12.25 -48.18 2.61
N PRO A 178 12.17 -49.44 3.08
CA PRO A 178 13.09 -50.48 2.63
C PRO A 178 12.78 -50.92 1.19
N LEU A 179 13.87 -51.10 0.45
CA LEU A 179 13.97 -51.78 -0.83
C LEU A 179 13.57 -53.25 -0.64
N GLN A 180 12.41 -53.68 -1.15
CA GLN A 180 12.11 -55.10 -1.30
C GLN A 180 12.72 -55.57 -2.62
N GLY A 181 13.74 -56.41 -2.50
CA GLY A 181 14.29 -57.20 -3.60
C GLY A 181 13.88 -58.66 -3.47
N GLN A 182 13.78 -59.27 -4.65
CA GLN A 182 13.49 -60.67 -5.01
C GLN A 182 12.02 -61.01 -5.22
#